data_AF-J0LB05-F1
#
_entry.id   AF-J0LB05-F1
#
_cell.length_a   1.000
_cell.length_b   1.000
_cell.length_c   1.000
_cell.angle_alpha   90.00
_cell.angle_beta   90.00
_cell.angle_gamma   90.00
#
_symmetry.space_group_name_H-M   'P 1'
#
loop_
_entity.id
_entity.type
_entity.pdbx_description
1 polymer ?
#
loop_
_entity_poly.entity_id
_entity_poly.type
_entity_poly.pdbx_seq_one_letter_code
_entity_poly.pdbx_strand_id
1 'polypeptide(L)'
;LQHFDYLLRCHILARLLNEKDVTKRYPEWRTDEIKIMGGRIFSHARLRVNYTSYDMRRAQDCINCKTHKSNVMLLADEDGEDSTSAFWYARVVGIYHARIFHPLLTPKGPRRVEFLWVRWLGADPEWQSGWASRRLDRLGYVPASDGDAFGFLNPALVLRACHLIPGFAHERTMELLAPSDHSDSKEGDWRYYY
;
A
#
# COMPACT_ATOMS: atom_id res chain seq x y z
N LEU A 1 -7.38 -14.00 -2.89
CA LEU A 1 -7.50 -12.90 -3.88
C LEU A 1 -8.95 -12.71 -4.42
N GLN A 2 -9.98 -13.23 -3.75
CA GLN A 2 -11.38 -13.21 -4.27
C GLN A 2 -11.99 -11.81 -4.45
N HIS A 3 -11.36 -10.74 -3.93
CA HIS A 3 -11.87 -9.36 -4.04
C HIS A 3 -10.97 -8.40 -4.84
N PHE A 4 -9.96 -8.89 -5.57
CA PHE A 4 -9.00 -8.03 -6.27
C PHE A 4 -9.67 -7.09 -7.28
N ASP A 5 -10.59 -7.57 -8.13
CA ASP A 5 -11.26 -6.74 -9.14
C ASP A 5 -12.15 -5.67 -8.49
N TYR A 6 -12.94 -6.06 -7.49
CA TYR A 6 -13.80 -5.13 -6.77
C TYR A 6 -13.00 -4.02 -6.07
N LEU A 7 -11.94 -4.38 -5.34
CA LEU A 7 -11.06 -3.40 -4.68
C LEU A 7 -10.36 -2.49 -5.69
N LEU A 8 -9.97 -3.03 -6.85
CA LEU A 8 -9.35 -2.24 -7.92
C LEU A 8 -10.32 -1.20 -8.46
N ARG A 9 -11.57 -1.59 -8.74
CA ARG A 9 -12.58 -0.65 -9.24
C ARG A 9 -12.93 0.39 -8.18
N CYS A 10 -13.05 0.01 -6.90
CA CYS A 10 -13.25 0.97 -5.81
C CYS A 10 -12.11 2.00 -5.77
N HIS A 11 -10.85 1.55 -5.82
CA HIS A 11 -9.68 2.42 -5.82
C HIS A 11 -9.64 3.37 -7.03
N ILE A 12 -9.93 2.86 -8.22
CA ILE A 12 -9.99 3.66 -9.44
C ILE A 12 -11.11 4.70 -9.33
N LEU A 13 -12.28 4.31 -8.81
CA LEU A 13 -13.40 5.23 -8.62
C LEU A 13 -13.06 6.35 -7.64
N ALA A 14 -12.51 6.00 -6.47
CA ALA A 14 -12.02 6.95 -5.47
C ALA A 14 -11.07 7.97 -6.12
N ARG A 15 -10.11 7.46 -6.91
CA ARG A 15 -9.14 8.32 -7.60
C ARG A 15 -9.77 9.23 -8.65
N LEU A 16 -10.76 8.76 -9.41
CA LEU A 16 -11.45 9.59 -10.39
C LEU A 16 -12.33 10.65 -9.73
N LEU A 17 -12.84 10.39 -8.53
CA LEU A 17 -13.62 11.33 -7.71
C LEU A 17 -12.74 12.25 -6.86
N ASN A 18 -11.41 12.07 -6.88
CA ASN A 18 -10.46 12.79 -6.03
C ASN A 18 -10.75 12.62 -4.53
N GLU A 19 -11.23 11.43 -4.16
CA GLU A 19 -11.43 11.00 -2.77
C GLU A 19 -10.09 10.83 -2.07
N LYS A 20 -10.00 11.27 -0.81
CA LYS A 20 -8.77 11.21 -0.01
C LYS A 20 -8.62 9.89 0.75
N ASP A 21 -9.74 9.36 1.23
CA ASP A 21 -9.80 8.08 1.93
C ASP A 21 -9.42 6.94 0.98
N VAL A 22 -8.24 6.36 1.21
CA VAL A 22 -7.71 5.26 0.38
C VAL A 22 -8.40 3.93 0.65
N THR A 23 -9.15 3.82 1.75
CA THR A 23 -9.89 2.61 2.16
C THR A 23 -11.34 2.65 1.68
N LYS A 24 -11.76 3.76 1.06
CA LYS A 24 -13.14 3.99 0.63
C LYS A 24 -13.67 2.87 -0.27
N ARG A 25 -14.77 2.27 0.15
CA ARG A 25 -15.52 1.26 -0.62
C ARG A 25 -16.77 1.87 -1.23
N TYR A 26 -17.13 1.39 -2.42
CA TYR A 26 -18.31 1.82 -3.15
C TYR A 26 -19.23 0.64 -3.43
N PRO A 27 -20.55 0.86 -3.54
CA PRO A 27 -21.47 -0.19 -3.94
C PRO A 27 -21.19 -0.64 -5.39
N GLU A 28 -21.47 -1.91 -5.68
CA GLU A 28 -21.09 -2.58 -6.94
C GLU A 28 -21.59 -1.82 -8.18
N TRP A 29 -22.85 -1.39 -8.18
CA TRP A 29 -23.46 -0.65 -9.29
C TRP A 29 -22.67 0.60 -9.71
N ARG A 30 -21.96 1.24 -8.76
CA ARG A 30 -21.14 2.43 -9.03
C ARG A 30 -19.76 2.04 -9.58
N THR A 31 -19.24 0.90 -9.15
CA THR A 31 -17.97 0.36 -9.65
C THR A 31 -18.10 -0.28 -11.04
N ASP A 32 -19.29 -0.76 -11.41
CA ASP A 32 -19.56 -1.38 -12.72
C ASP A 32 -19.52 -0.39 -13.89
N GLU A 33 -19.65 0.91 -13.62
CA GLU A 33 -19.45 1.96 -14.63
C GLU A 33 -17.99 2.05 -15.10
N ILE A 34 -17.04 1.51 -14.33
CA ILE A 34 -15.62 1.51 -14.65
C ILE A 34 -15.31 0.40 -15.64
N LYS A 35 -14.82 0.79 -16.82
CA LYS A 35 -14.37 -0.14 -17.86
C LYS A 35 -12.86 -0.13 -17.96
N ILE A 36 -12.25 -1.29 -17.67
CA ILE A 36 -10.84 -1.55 -17.98
C ILE A 36 -10.76 -1.89 -19.46
N MET A 37 -10.13 -1.01 -20.24
CA MET A 37 -10.07 -1.15 -21.69
C MET A 37 -9.31 -2.44 -22.07
N GLY A 38 -10.00 -3.29 -22.84
CA GLY A 38 -9.47 -4.57 -23.29
C GLY A 38 -9.30 -5.62 -22.20
N GLY A 39 -9.81 -5.38 -20.97
CA GLY A 39 -9.69 -6.32 -19.85
C GLY A 39 -8.24 -6.62 -19.44
N ARG A 40 -7.31 -5.68 -19.67
CA ARG A 40 -5.87 -5.88 -19.46
C ARG A 40 -5.32 -4.90 -18.44
N ILE A 41 -4.54 -5.44 -17.52
CA ILE A 41 -3.62 -4.70 -16.66
C ILE A 41 -2.19 -5.02 -17.08
N PHE A 42 -1.30 -4.05 -16.99
CA PHE A 42 0.10 -4.19 -17.37
C PHE A 42 0.97 -4.04 -16.14
N SER A 43 1.82 -5.02 -15.87
CA SER A 43 2.77 -5.00 -14.77
C SER A 43 4.04 -4.23 -15.11
N HIS A 44 4.64 -3.62 -14.09
CA HIS A 44 5.93 -2.94 -14.17
C HIS A 44 6.89 -3.49 -13.13
N ALA A 45 8.18 -3.49 -13.47
CA ALA A 45 9.21 -3.98 -12.57
C ALA A 45 9.63 -2.96 -11.49
N ARG A 46 9.48 -1.66 -11.76
CA ARG A 46 10.02 -0.58 -10.92
C ARG A 46 9.10 0.63 -10.89
N LEU A 47 9.02 1.28 -9.74
CA LEU A 47 8.42 2.60 -9.54
C LEU A 47 9.52 3.56 -9.06
N ARG A 48 9.48 4.81 -9.54
CA ARG A 48 10.38 5.88 -9.08
C ARG A 48 9.57 6.96 -8.39
N VAL A 49 9.95 7.29 -7.15
CA VAL A 49 9.31 8.34 -6.35
C VAL A 49 10.35 9.40 -6.05
N ASN A 50 10.03 10.66 -6.35
CA ASN A 50 10.90 11.77 -6.03
C ASN A 50 10.50 12.34 -4.67
N TYR A 51 11.48 12.64 -3.82
CA TYR A 51 11.25 13.28 -2.53
C TYR A 51 12.28 14.37 -2.27
N THR A 52 11.96 15.23 -1.32
CA THR A 52 12.88 16.26 -0.84
C THR A 52 13.62 15.72 0.39
N SER A 53 14.94 15.67 0.32
CA SER A 53 15.80 15.31 1.45
C SER A 53 15.85 16.44 2.48
N TYR A 54 16.36 16.13 3.67
CA TYR A 54 16.43 17.09 4.78
C TYR A 54 17.25 18.34 4.44
N ASP A 55 18.31 18.20 3.63
CA ASP A 55 19.13 19.30 3.11
C ASP A 55 18.48 20.03 1.91
N MET A 56 17.16 19.92 1.76
CA MET A 56 16.34 20.53 0.69
C MET A 56 16.78 20.16 -0.73
N ARG A 57 17.39 18.98 -0.91
CA ARG A 57 17.75 18.47 -2.23
C ARG A 57 16.68 17.53 -2.75
N ARG A 58 16.61 17.41 -4.08
CA ARG A 58 15.76 16.41 -4.73
C ARG A 58 16.48 15.08 -4.78
N ALA A 59 15.89 14.06 -4.17
CA ALA A 59 16.32 12.68 -4.24
C ALA A 59 15.25 11.81 -4.90
N GLN A 60 15.61 10.57 -5.23
CA GLN A 60 14.72 9.62 -5.87
C GLN A 60 14.88 8.23 -5.26
N ASP A 61 13.76 7.64 -4.85
CA ASP A 61 13.67 6.24 -4.47
C ASP A 61 13.26 5.40 -5.66
N CYS A 62 13.83 4.19 -5.74
CA CYS A 62 13.43 3.17 -6.71
C CYS A 62 12.84 1.97 -5.95
N ILE A 63 11.55 1.76 -6.14
CA ILE A 63 10.80 0.66 -5.54
C ILE A 63 10.80 -0.52 -6.51
N ASN A 64 11.06 -1.72 -6.01
CA ASN A 64 11.05 -2.96 -6.77
C ASN A 64 10.49 -4.10 -5.91
N CYS A 65 9.33 -4.63 -6.31
CA CYS A 65 8.59 -5.68 -5.58
C CYS A 65 9.41 -6.95 -5.33
N LYS A 66 10.42 -7.24 -6.17
CA LYS A 66 11.27 -8.44 -6.06
C LYS A 66 12.47 -8.29 -5.12
N THR A 67 12.59 -7.14 -4.46
CA THR A 67 13.74 -6.83 -3.60
C THR A 67 13.27 -6.32 -2.24
N HIS A 68 14.20 -6.19 -1.29
CA HIS A 68 13.94 -5.56 0.01
C HIS A 68 13.52 -4.09 -0.10
N LYS A 69 13.69 -3.44 -1.26
CA LYS A 69 13.22 -2.07 -1.54
C LYS A 69 11.79 -2.08 -2.07
N SER A 70 10.90 -2.75 -1.33
CA SER A 70 9.48 -2.86 -1.68
C SER A 70 8.56 -2.15 -0.68
N ASN A 71 9.08 -1.72 0.47
CA ASN A 71 8.28 -1.04 1.47
C ASN A 71 8.20 0.46 1.19
N VAL A 72 7.03 1.03 1.43
CA VAL A 72 6.71 2.44 1.22
C VAL A 72 6.02 3.01 2.45
N MET A 73 6.18 4.31 2.64
CA MET A 73 5.46 5.09 3.65
C MET A 73 4.59 6.15 2.96
N LEU A 74 3.45 6.44 3.57
CA LEU A 74 2.51 7.49 3.17
C LEU A 74 1.99 8.21 4.42
N LEU A 75 1.42 9.39 4.24
CA LEU A 75 0.83 10.14 5.34
C LEU A 75 -0.40 9.39 5.87
N ALA A 76 -0.51 9.25 7.18
CA ALA A 76 -1.72 8.72 7.82
C ALA A 76 -2.87 9.74 7.70
N ASP A 77 -4.09 9.26 7.46
CA ASP A 77 -5.31 10.08 7.38
C ASP A 77 -5.98 10.20 8.76
N GLU A 78 -5.19 10.47 9.81
CA GLU A 78 -5.65 10.58 11.19
C GLU A 78 -5.55 12.04 11.67
N ASP A 79 -6.64 12.80 11.53
CA ASP A 79 -6.77 14.18 12.00
C ASP A 79 -6.98 14.30 13.54
N GLY A 80 -6.44 13.36 14.32
CA GLY A 80 -6.62 13.30 15.78
C GLY A 80 -5.33 13.57 16.57
N GLU A 81 -5.44 14.33 17.67
CA GLU A 81 -4.35 14.55 18.65
C GLU A 81 -3.85 13.25 19.30
N ASP A 82 -4.62 12.16 19.21
CA ASP A 82 -4.30 10.82 19.72
C ASP A 82 -3.70 9.86 18.66
N SER A 83 -3.37 10.35 17.45
CA SER A 83 -2.77 9.51 16.41
C SER A 83 -1.36 9.05 16.81
N THR A 84 -1.23 7.75 17.08
CA THR A 84 0.03 7.14 17.54
C THR A 84 1.13 7.11 16.47
N SER A 85 0.77 7.31 15.18
CA SER A 85 1.73 7.30 14.06
C SER A 85 1.35 8.32 12.99
N ALA A 86 2.29 9.20 12.63
CA ALA A 86 2.14 10.15 11.53
C ALA A 86 2.10 9.49 10.14
N PHE A 87 2.45 8.20 10.03
CA PHE A 87 2.61 7.51 8.76
C PHE A 87 1.93 6.14 8.75
N TRP A 88 1.42 5.75 7.58
CA TRP A 88 1.08 4.37 7.26
C TRP A 88 2.19 3.73 6.44
N TYR A 89 2.33 2.41 6.61
CA TYR A 89 3.37 1.62 5.97
C TYR A 89 2.75 0.49 5.16
N ALA A 90 3.33 0.21 4.00
CA ALA A 90 2.88 -0.87 3.16
C ALA A 90 4.04 -1.51 2.40
N ARG A 91 3.95 -2.81 2.17
CA ARG A 91 4.82 -3.53 1.23
C ARG A 91 4.17 -3.54 -0.14
N VAL A 92 4.86 -3.00 -1.14
CA VAL A 92 4.42 -3.04 -2.55
C VAL A 92 4.65 -4.45 -3.09
N VAL A 93 3.54 -5.11 -3.39
CA VAL A 93 3.49 -6.46 -3.95
C VAL A 93 3.51 -6.41 -5.48
N GLY A 94 2.83 -5.44 -6.08
CA GLY A 94 2.77 -5.29 -7.53
C GLY A 94 2.62 -3.84 -7.96
N ILE A 95 3.21 -3.52 -9.11
CA ILE A 95 3.11 -2.20 -9.74
C ILE A 95 2.41 -2.40 -11.07
N TYR A 96 1.30 -1.69 -11.28
CA TYR A 96 0.47 -1.90 -12.45
C TYR A 96 0.01 -0.58 -13.07
N HIS A 97 -0.42 -0.68 -14.33
CA HIS A 97 -1.26 0.33 -14.93
C HIS A 97 -2.34 -0.28 -15.82
N ALA A 98 -3.40 0.47 -16.03
CA ALA A 98 -4.47 0.12 -16.95
C ALA A 98 -5.01 1.36 -17.68
N ARG A 99 -5.67 1.14 -18.82
CA ARG A 99 -6.46 2.18 -19.48
C ARG A 99 -7.90 2.07 -19.00
N ILE A 100 -8.39 3.12 -18.37
CA ILE A 100 -9.69 3.17 -17.70
C ILE A 100 -10.62 4.11 -18.44
N PHE A 101 -11.85 3.68 -18.64
CA PHE A 101 -12.94 4.50 -19.14
C PHE A 101 -14.09 4.53 -18.14
N HIS A 102 -14.65 5.72 -17.93
CA HIS A 102 -15.86 5.98 -17.18
C HIS A 102 -16.71 6.99 -17.99
N PRO A 103 -18.02 6.77 -18.15
CA PRO A 103 -18.88 7.60 -18.99
C PRO A 103 -18.84 9.10 -18.61
N LEU A 104 -18.93 9.39 -17.31
CA LEU A 104 -18.94 10.76 -16.79
C LEU A 104 -17.56 11.31 -16.40
N LEU A 105 -16.71 10.50 -15.73
CA LEU A 105 -15.46 10.97 -15.14
C LEU A 105 -14.27 11.02 -16.13
N THR A 106 -14.39 10.37 -17.30
CA THR A 106 -13.39 10.43 -18.37
C THR A 106 -13.99 10.92 -19.71
N PRO A 107 -14.48 12.17 -19.78
CA PRO A 107 -15.19 12.66 -20.98
C PRO A 107 -14.30 12.79 -22.22
N LYS A 108 -12.98 12.88 -22.03
CA LYS A 108 -11.98 12.95 -23.12
C LYS A 108 -11.54 11.56 -23.63
N GLY A 109 -12.24 10.50 -23.22
CA GLY A 109 -11.89 9.11 -23.54
C GLY A 109 -11.00 8.44 -22.50
N PRO A 110 -10.59 7.18 -22.76
CA PRO A 110 -9.92 6.34 -21.77
C PRO A 110 -8.59 6.91 -21.29
N ARG A 111 -8.38 6.94 -19.97
CA ARG A 111 -7.20 7.49 -19.29
C ARG A 111 -6.28 6.38 -18.79
N ARG A 112 -4.97 6.60 -18.83
CA ARG A 112 -3.99 5.71 -18.21
C ARG A 112 -3.94 5.98 -16.71
N VAL A 113 -4.14 4.95 -15.90
CA VAL A 113 -4.14 5.01 -14.43
C VAL A 113 -3.12 4.01 -13.91
N GLU A 114 -2.20 4.46 -13.06
CA GLU A 114 -1.16 3.64 -12.42
C GLU A 114 -1.52 3.35 -10.97
N PHE A 115 -1.38 2.12 -10.50
CA PHE A 115 -1.77 1.74 -9.14
C PHE A 115 -0.83 0.68 -8.59
N LEU A 116 -0.67 0.68 -7.28
CA LEU A 116 0.15 -0.28 -6.54
C LEU A 116 -0.79 -1.27 -5.85
N TRP A 117 -0.49 -2.55 -5.98
CA TRP A 117 -1.06 -3.57 -5.10
C TRP A 117 -0.14 -3.70 -3.90
N VAL A 118 -0.68 -3.48 -2.70
CA VAL A 118 0.10 -3.41 -1.46
C VAL A 118 -0.45 -4.34 -0.39
N ARG A 119 0.43 -4.71 0.53
CA ARG A 119 0.09 -5.38 1.79
C ARG A 119 0.38 -4.41 2.93
N TRP A 120 -0.61 -4.17 3.78
CA TRP A 120 -0.53 -3.14 4.80
C TRP A 120 0.24 -3.61 6.04
N LEU A 121 0.94 -2.67 6.68
CA LEU A 121 1.53 -2.84 7.99
C LEU A 121 0.88 -1.85 8.96
N GLY A 122 0.56 -2.34 10.16
CA GLY A 122 0.03 -1.55 11.26
C GLY A 122 1.02 -1.43 12.40
N ALA A 123 0.81 -0.43 13.27
CA ALA A 123 1.49 -0.37 14.55
C ALA A 123 1.06 -1.54 15.44
N ASP A 124 1.98 -2.04 16.26
CA ASP A 124 1.66 -3.06 17.25
C ASP A 124 0.90 -2.44 18.43
N PRO A 125 -0.38 -2.82 18.67
CA PRO A 125 -1.19 -2.24 19.74
C PRO A 125 -0.67 -2.56 21.15
N GLU A 126 0.14 -3.62 21.29
CA GLU A 126 0.73 -4.02 22.58
C GLU A 126 2.09 -3.34 22.82
N TRP A 127 2.56 -2.49 21.90
CA TRP A 127 3.86 -1.83 21.98
C TRP A 127 3.74 -0.33 22.23
N GLN A 128 4.45 0.13 23.25
CA GLN A 128 4.66 1.56 23.49
C GLN A 128 6.01 1.98 22.90
N SER A 129 5.96 2.75 21.82
CA SER A 129 7.12 3.34 21.16
C SER A 129 7.26 4.84 21.46
N GLY A 130 8.26 5.48 20.86
CA GLY A 130 8.46 6.92 20.93
C GLY A 130 9.51 7.37 21.94
N TRP A 131 9.66 8.69 22.03
CA TRP A 131 10.74 9.32 22.78
C TRP A 131 10.66 9.03 24.29
N ALA A 132 9.45 9.04 24.85
CA ALA A 132 9.23 8.80 26.28
C ALA A 132 9.62 7.37 26.70
N SER A 133 9.32 6.38 25.86
CA SER A 133 9.64 4.97 26.11
C SER A 133 11.05 4.58 25.63
N ARG A 134 11.74 5.47 24.89
CA ARG A 134 13.05 5.26 24.26
C ARG A 134 13.10 4.00 23.40
N ARG A 135 12.00 3.72 22.70
CA ARG A 135 11.82 2.54 21.85
C ARG A 135 11.43 2.95 20.44
N LEU A 136 11.98 2.25 19.46
CA LEU A 136 11.58 2.39 18.06
C LEU A 136 10.12 1.96 17.89
N ASP A 137 9.46 2.52 16.87
CA ASP A 137 8.15 2.06 16.45
C ASP A 137 8.23 0.60 16.03
N ARG A 138 7.25 -0.19 16.47
CA ARG A 138 7.16 -1.60 16.12
C ARG A 138 5.94 -1.78 15.22
N LEU A 139 6.20 -2.29 14.03
CA LEU A 139 5.20 -2.53 13.00
C LEU A 139 5.01 -4.04 12.81
N GLY A 140 3.82 -4.45 12.36
CA GLY A 140 3.53 -5.82 11.94
C GLY A 140 2.63 -5.81 10.71
N TYR A 141 2.66 -6.89 9.92
CA TYR A 141 1.68 -7.02 8.83
C TYR A 141 0.27 -7.18 9.41
N VAL A 142 -0.70 -6.57 8.73
CA VAL A 142 -2.10 -6.89 8.96
C VAL A 142 -2.33 -8.36 8.55
N PRO A 143 -2.91 -9.21 9.41
CA PRO A 143 -3.14 -10.62 9.11
C PRO A 143 -4.05 -10.80 7.90
N ALA A 144 -3.78 -11.77 7.02
CA ALA A 144 -4.55 -12.00 5.80
C ALA A 144 -6.00 -12.47 6.02
N SER A 145 -6.36 -12.83 7.26
CA SER A 145 -7.74 -13.04 7.67
C SER A 145 -8.55 -11.74 7.74
N ASP A 146 -7.87 -10.60 7.86
CA ASP A 146 -8.47 -9.28 7.74
C ASP A 146 -8.72 -8.95 6.26
N GLY A 147 -9.93 -8.50 5.94
CA GLY A 147 -10.32 -8.11 4.59
C GLY A 147 -9.54 -6.90 4.05
N ASP A 148 -8.94 -6.12 4.94
CA ASP A 148 -8.16 -4.92 4.61
C ASP A 148 -6.64 -5.16 4.66
N ALA A 149 -6.17 -6.40 4.80
CA ALA A 149 -4.75 -6.72 4.81
C ALA A 149 -4.01 -6.34 3.50
N PHE A 150 -4.75 -6.36 2.39
CA PHE A 150 -4.26 -5.95 1.09
C PHE A 150 -5.14 -4.86 0.49
N GLY A 151 -4.54 -3.97 -0.28
CA GLY A 151 -5.27 -2.88 -0.92
C GLY A 151 -4.55 -2.29 -2.11
N PHE A 152 -5.17 -1.27 -2.70
CA PHE A 152 -4.58 -0.50 -3.77
C PHE A 152 -4.15 0.88 -3.30
N LEU A 153 -2.97 1.30 -3.73
CA LEU A 153 -2.39 2.60 -3.41
C LEU A 153 -2.09 3.39 -4.67
N ASN A 154 -2.43 4.68 -4.65
CA ASN A 154 -2.05 5.61 -5.71
C ASN A 154 -0.56 5.93 -5.55
N PRO A 155 0.30 5.70 -6.57
CA PRO A 155 1.73 6.01 -6.49
C PRO A 155 2.05 7.45 -6.08
N ALA A 156 1.13 8.40 -6.35
CA ALA A 156 1.30 9.80 -5.97
C ALA A 156 1.17 10.06 -4.46
N LEU A 157 0.59 9.13 -3.69
CA LEU A 157 0.47 9.22 -2.23
C LEU A 157 1.69 8.64 -1.50
N VAL A 158 2.57 7.93 -2.23
CA VAL A 158 3.81 7.42 -1.66
C VAL A 158 4.74 8.61 -1.37
N LEU A 159 5.07 8.80 -0.10
CA LEU A 159 6.04 9.83 0.30
C LEU A 159 7.45 9.38 -0.06
N ARG A 160 7.83 8.18 0.38
CA ARG A 160 9.16 7.59 0.19
C ARG A 160 9.12 6.07 0.24
N ALA A 161 10.19 5.45 -0.27
CA ALA A 161 10.50 4.09 0.13
C ALA A 161 11.00 4.08 1.59
N CYS A 162 10.70 3.01 2.32
CA CYS A 162 11.21 2.82 3.67
C CYS A 162 12.01 1.51 3.76
N HIS A 163 12.98 1.49 4.68
CA HIS A 163 13.70 0.28 5.03
C HIS A 163 13.21 -0.18 6.39
N LEU A 164 12.45 -1.28 6.40
CA LEU A 164 11.96 -1.91 7.61
C LEU A 164 12.93 -3.02 8.02
N ILE A 165 13.37 -2.98 9.27
CA ILE A 165 14.32 -3.92 9.83
C ILE A 165 13.54 -5.05 10.51
N PRO A 166 13.71 -6.32 10.11
CA PRO A 166 13.05 -7.43 10.79
C PRO A 166 13.41 -7.50 12.28
N GLY A 167 12.41 -7.71 13.12
CA GLY A 167 12.57 -8.02 14.54
C GLY A 167 13.06 -9.46 14.74
N PHE A 168 14.33 -9.72 14.43
CA PHE A 168 14.92 -11.07 14.40
C PHE A 168 14.67 -11.89 15.70
N ALA A 169 14.60 -11.23 16.85
CA ALA A 169 14.36 -11.85 18.15
C ALA A 169 12.95 -12.46 18.31
N HIS A 170 12.01 -12.12 17.43
CA HIS A 170 10.61 -12.55 17.50
C HIS A 170 10.27 -13.67 16.50
N GLU A 171 11.27 -14.19 15.78
CA GLU A 171 11.11 -15.27 14.82
C GLU A 171 10.10 -14.95 13.69
N ARG A 172 9.86 -15.95 12.85
CA ARG A 172 8.90 -15.89 11.75
C ARG A 172 7.60 -16.58 12.15
N THR A 173 6.51 -16.22 11.49
CA THR A 173 5.20 -16.86 11.65
C THR A 173 4.52 -17.06 10.30
N MET A 174 3.74 -18.13 10.19
CA MET A 174 2.85 -18.40 9.05
C MET A 174 1.41 -17.98 9.34
N GLU A 175 1.13 -17.45 10.53
CA GLU A 175 -0.21 -17.03 10.97
C GLU A 175 -0.68 -15.76 10.23
N LEU A 176 0.25 -14.89 9.84
CA LEU A 176 -0.06 -13.62 9.17
C LEU A 176 -0.47 -13.81 7.71
N LEU A 177 0.12 -14.79 7.03
CA LEU A 177 -0.19 -15.15 5.66
C LEU A 177 0.29 -16.58 5.41
N ALA A 178 -0.57 -17.40 4.81
CA ALA A 178 -0.18 -18.72 4.35
C ALA A 178 0.98 -18.63 3.34
N PRO A 179 1.88 -19.64 3.29
CA PRO A 179 3.03 -19.64 2.39
C PRO A 179 2.64 -19.28 0.95
N SER A 180 3.21 -18.20 0.43
CA SER A 180 2.91 -17.68 -0.92
C SER A 180 4.05 -16.80 -1.41
N ASP A 181 4.02 -16.40 -2.69
CA ASP A 181 5.02 -15.46 -3.24
C ASP A 181 4.95 -14.05 -2.60
N HIS A 182 3.94 -13.80 -1.76
CA HIS A 182 3.73 -12.54 -1.05
C HIS A 182 4.19 -12.57 0.41
N SER A 183 4.64 -13.73 0.92
CA SER A 183 5.30 -13.78 2.22
C SER A 183 6.75 -13.28 2.13
N ASP A 184 7.34 -12.95 3.27
CA ASP A 184 8.76 -12.58 3.32
C ASP A 184 9.68 -13.73 2.90
N SER A 185 9.29 -14.96 3.24
CA SER A 185 10.03 -16.17 2.93
C SER A 185 9.14 -17.42 2.91
N LYS A 186 9.71 -18.57 2.54
CA LYS A 186 9.06 -19.88 2.67
C LYS A 186 8.77 -20.29 4.12
N GLU A 187 9.49 -19.71 5.07
CA GLU A 187 9.32 -19.95 6.51
C GLU A 187 8.27 -19.02 7.13
N GLY A 188 7.63 -18.18 6.31
CA GLY A 188 6.64 -17.20 6.74
C GLY A 188 7.17 -15.78 6.80
N ASP A 189 6.39 -14.93 7.45
CA ASP A 189 6.64 -13.51 7.65
C ASP A 189 7.34 -13.26 8.98
N TRP A 190 8.13 -12.19 9.06
CA TRP A 190 8.58 -11.71 10.36
C TRP A 190 7.38 -11.21 11.17
N ARG A 191 7.34 -11.54 12.47
CA ARG A 191 6.27 -11.07 13.36
C ARG A 191 6.23 -9.55 13.45
N TYR A 192 7.41 -8.94 13.54
CA TYR A 192 7.56 -7.51 13.73
C TYR A 192 8.68 -6.91 12.90
N TYR A 193 8.58 -5.61 12.71
CA TYR A 193 9.52 -4.74 12.04
C TYR A 193 9.77 -3.48 12.86
N TYR A 194 10.94 -2.89 12.68
CA TYR A 194 11.34 -1.58 13.21
C TYR A 194 11.77 -0.64 12.08
#